data_AF-A0A0G1MJ36-F1
#
_entry.id   AF-A0A0G1MJ36-F1
#
_cell.length_a   1.000
_cell.length_b   1.000
_cell.length_c   1.000
_cell.angle_alpha   90.00
_cell.angle_beta   90.00
_cell.angle_gamma   90.00
#
_symmetry.space_group_name_H-M   'P 1'
#
loop_
_entity.id
_entity.type
_entity.pdbx_description
1 polymer ?
#
loop_
_entity_poly.entity_id
_entity_poly.type
_entity_poly.pdbx_seq_one_letter_code
_entity_poly.pdbx_strand_id
1 'polypeptide(L)'
;MNTLWLALAASLASLGYGAFLIWEILKKSAGDDKMQSIQKAIQEGAEAYLKRQNKTVFGVGLVVAVILSLWLGRFVSMGFVVGAVASALAGYAGMIVSVRANARVAEEAKNGLAPAFSLGYKGGAVTGFFVVGLALLSVTVFYWLTNDIKALIGLGFGASLISVFARLGGGIFTKGADVGADLVGKVEAGIPEDDPRNPAVIADLVGDNVGDDAGMAADLFETYVVSAISVMLLGHLLIPSVPGFVELPLLIGAVSILASIAGSFFVRLGKGGIMGALYKGLGITGAISAGLFLLITQK
;
A
#
# COMPACT_ATOMS: atom_id res chain seq x y z
N MET A 1 -28.60 -2.12 7.38
CA MET A 1 -27.80 -2.20 6.13
C MET A 1 -26.90 -3.40 6.28
N ASN A 2 -26.83 -4.29 5.28
CA ASN A 2 -25.94 -5.45 5.34
C ASN A 2 -24.48 -4.95 5.42
N THR A 3 -23.73 -5.37 6.43
CA THR A 3 -22.35 -4.93 6.72
C THR A 3 -21.46 -5.05 5.48
N LEU A 4 -21.66 -6.11 4.72
CA LEU A 4 -20.89 -6.40 3.51
C LEU A 4 -21.10 -5.32 2.43
N TRP A 5 -22.33 -4.81 2.26
CA TRP A 5 -22.58 -3.71 1.31
C TRP A 5 -21.89 -2.42 1.72
N LEU A 6 -21.82 -2.13 3.02
CA LEU A 6 -21.10 -0.97 3.55
C LEU A 6 -19.59 -1.12 3.32
N ALA A 7 -19.02 -2.30 3.59
CA ALA A 7 -17.62 -2.60 3.35
C ALA A 7 -17.25 -2.52 1.86
N LEU A 8 -18.09 -3.05 0.97
CA LEU A 8 -17.94 -2.92 -0.47
C LEU A 8 -17.97 -1.44 -0.89
N ALA A 9 -18.98 -0.69 -0.47
CA ALA A 9 -19.10 0.73 -0.82
C ALA A 9 -17.91 1.55 -0.32
N ALA A 10 -17.44 1.32 0.92
CA ALA A 10 -16.28 1.98 1.48
C ALA A 10 -14.99 1.62 0.74
N SER A 11 -14.79 0.35 0.39
CA SER A 11 -13.62 -0.09 -0.38
C SER A 11 -13.57 0.57 -1.77
N LEU A 12 -14.71 0.66 -2.47
CA LEU A 12 -14.82 1.35 -3.76
C LEU A 12 -14.63 2.86 -3.60
N ALA A 13 -15.13 3.46 -2.52
CA ALA A 13 -14.90 4.88 -2.22
C ALA A 13 -13.41 5.17 -1.98
N SER A 14 -12.69 4.27 -1.30
CA SER A 14 -11.24 4.37 -1.09
C SER A 14 -10.49 4.34 -2.42
N LEU A 15 -10.79 3.37 -3.29
CA LEU A 15 -10.17 3.26 -4.61
C LEU A 15 -10.52 4.45 -5.50
N GLY A 16 -11.77 4.92 -5.47
CA GLY A 16 -12.22 6.08 -6.20
C GLY A 16 -11.52 7.37 -5.74
N TYR A 17 -11.35 7.54 -4.43
CA TYR A 17 -10.62 8.68 -3.88
C TYR A 17 -9.13 8.62 -4.23
N GLY A 18 -8.51 7.44 -4.16
CA GLY A 18 -7.14 7.22 -4.67
C GLY A 18 -7.01 7.57 -6.15
N ALA A 19 -7.95 7.13 -6.99
CA ALA A 19 -7.96 7.46 -8.43
C ALA A 19 -8.14 8.97 -8.68
N PHE A 20 -8.96 9.65 -7.88
CA PHE A 20 -9.10 11.10 -7.91
C PHE A 20 -7.77 11.80 -7.58
N LEU A 21 -7.06 11.34 -6.54
CA LEU A 21 -5.75 11.88 -6.17
C LEU A 21 -4.70 11.64 -7.28
N ILE A 22 -4.70 10.46 -7.92
CA ILE A 22 -3.85 10.20 -9.10
C ILE A 22 -4.14 11.23 -10.19
N TRP A 23 -5.40 11.47 -10.50
CA TRP A 23 -5.79 12.45 -11.51
C TRP A 23 -5.31 13.87 -11.15
N GLU A 24 -5.39 14.26 -9.87
CA GLU A 24 -4.82 15.54 -9.41
C GLU A 24 -3.29 15.61 -9.56
N ILE A 25 -2.57 14.52 -9.25
CA ILE A 25 -1.11 14.45 -9.39
C ILE A 25 -0.71 14.54 -10.87
N LEU A 26 -1.35 13.77 -11.75
CA LEU A 26 -0.99 13.70 -13.17
C LEU A 26 -1.24 15.01 -13.92
N LYS A 27 -2.13 15.87 -13.42
CA LYS A 27 -2.33 17.24 -13.93
C LYS A 27 -1.14 18.17 -13.69
N LYS A 28 -0.27 17.86 -12.73
CA LYS A 28 0.93 18.65 -12.45
C LYS A 28 2.01 18.39 -13.48
N SER A 29 2.78 19.42 -13.79
CA SER A 29 3.92 19.35 -14.70
C SER A 29 4.95 18.35 -14.17
N ALA A 30 5.51 17.52 -15.06
CA ALA A 30 6.60 16.60 -14.74
C ALA A 30 7.99 17.27 -14.76
N GLY A 31 8.02 18.60 -14.86
CA GLY A 31 9.26 19.39 -14.93
C GLY A 31 9.84 19.45 -16.34
N ASP A 32 11.11 19.83 -16.42
CA ASP A 32 11.86 19.94 -17.67
C ASP A 32 12.26 18.57 -18.25
N ASP A 33 12.80 18.58 -19.47
CA ASP A 33 13.20 17.36 -20.19
C ASP A 33 14.24 16.54 -19.42
N LYS A 34 15.10 17.20 -18.65
CA LYS A 34 16.12 16.52 -17.84
C LYS A 34 15.45 15.77 -16.68
N MET A 35 14.54 16.40 -15.95
CA MET A 35 13.75 15.76 -14.90
C MET A 35 12.97 14.56 -15.43
N GLN A 36 12.31 14.72 -16.59
CA GLN A 36 11.56 13.64 -17.23
C GLN A 36 12.46 12.48 -17.67
N SER A 37 13.66 12.76 -18.18
CA SER A 37 14.62 11.72 -18.56
C SER A 37 15.09 10.88 -17.37
N ILE A 38 15.35 11.51 -16.22
CA ILE A 38 15.75 10.84 -14.98
C ILE A 38 14.58 10.00 -14.44
N GLN A 39 13.38 10.58 -14.39
CA GLN A 39 12.17 9.85 -14.00
C GLN A 39 11.96 8.59 -14.84
N LYS A 40 12.17 8.70 -16.16
CA LYS A 40 12.02 7.56 -17.07
C LYS A 40 13.03 6.46 -16.79
N ALA A 41 14.29 6.80 -16.50
CA ALA A 41 15.31 5.81 -16.12
C ALA A 41 14.94 5.08 -14.81
N ILE A 42 14.44 5.82 -13.82
CA ILE A 42 13.94 5.23 -12.56
C ILE A 42 12.74 4.32 -12.84
N GLN A 43 11.80 4.76 -13.68
CA GLN A 43 10.63 3.98 -14.05
C GLN A 43 11.01 2.66 -14.73
N GLU A 44 11.91 2.71 -15.72
CA GLU A 44 12.38 1.53 -16.44
C GLU A 44 13.05 0.53 -15.48
N GLY A 45 13.89 1.02 -14.56
CA GLY A 45 14.54 0.19 -13.54
C GLY A 45 13.54 -0.47 -12.58
N ALA A 46 12.59 0.31 -12.06
CA ALA A 46 11.59 -0.19 -11.12
C ALA A 46 10.65 -1.22 -11.75
N GLU A 47 10.18 -0.97 -12.99
CA GLU A 47 9.35 -1.91 -13.74
C GLU A 47 10.12 -3.20 -14.07
N ALA A 48 11.39 -3.11 -14.47
CA ALA A 48 12.23 -4.26 -14.76
C ALA A 48 12.45 -5.13 -13.51
N TYR A 49 12.75 -4.49 -12.38
CA TYR A 49 12.94 -5.18 -11.09
C TYR A 49 11.65 -5.90 -10.66
N LEU A 50 10.51 -5.21 -10.61
CA LEU A 50 9.26 -5.82 -10.17
C LEU A 50 8.79 -6.92 -11.12
N LYS A 51 8.99 -6.79 -12.43
CA LYS A 51 8.69 -7.86 -13.39
C LYS A 51 9.52 -9.10 -13.10
N ARG A 52 10.81 -8.95 -12.78
CA ARG A 52 11.70 -10.07 -12.43
C ARG A 52 11.31 -10.71 -11.10
N GLN A 53 11.01 -9.90 -10.09
CA GLN A 53 10.54 -10.36 -8.78
C GLN A 53 9.24 -11.14 -8.93
N ASN A 54 8.21 -10.53 -9.53
CA ASN A 54 6.89 -11.14 -9.69
C ASN A 54 6.95 -12.44 -10.51
N LYS A 55 7.80 -12.53 -11.54
CA LYS A 55 8.01 -13.77 -12.28
C LYS A 55 8.56 -14.89 -11.39
N THR A 56 9.48 -14.57 -10.48
CA THR A 56 10.08 -15.54 -9.56
C THR A 56 9.07 -15.98 -8.50
N VAL A 57 8.41 -15.00 -7.88
CA VAL A 57 7.38 -15.23 -6.85
C VAL A 57 6.18 -16.00 -7.41
N PHE A 58 5.81 -15.76 -8.67
CA PHE A 58 4.77 -16.53 -9.35
C PHE A 58 5.09 -18.04 -9.40
N GLY A 59 6.34 -18.41 -9.71
CA GLY A 59 6.77 -19.80 -9.72
C GLY A 59 6.62 -20.46 -8.34
N VAL A 60 7.07 -19.77 -7.28
CA VAL A 60 6.91 -20.22 -5.89
C VAL A 60 5.42 -20.31 -5.52
N GLY A 61 4.64 -19.30 -5.87
CA GLY A 61 3.21 -19.22 -5.58
C GLY A 61 2.42 -20.35 -6.23
N LEU A 62 2.75 -20.76 -7.45
CA LEU A 62 2.11 -21.92 -8.09
C LEU A 62 2.34 -23.22 -7.32
N VAL A 63 3.57 -23.46 -6.86
CA VAL A 63 3.91 -24.65 -6.06
C VAL A 63 3.10 -24.64 -4.76
N VAL A 64 3.08 -23.52 -4.06
CA VAL A 64 2.31 -23.36 -2.81
C VAL A 64 0.80 -23.53 -3.07
N ALA A 65 0.25 -22.95 -4.13
CA ALA A 65 -1.16 -23.09 -4.47
C ALA A 65 -1.57 -24.55 -4.72
N VAL A 66 -0.73 -25.33 -5.41
CA VAL A 66 -0.97 -26.77 -5.63
C VAL A 66 -0.96 -27.53 -4.30
N ILE A 67 0.03 -27.27 -3.44
CA ILE A 67 0.10 -27.89 -2.11
C ILE A 67 -1.15 -27.53 -1.29
N LEU A 68 -1.53 -26.25 -1.21
CA LEU A 68 -2.74 -25.84 -0.47
C LEU A 68 -4.00 -26.51 -1.03
N SER A 69 -4.10 -26.66 -2.36
CA SER A 69 -5.26 -27.30 -3.00
C SER A 69 -5.39 -28.78 -2.63
N LEU A 70 -4.26 -29.50 -2.60
CA LEU A 70 -4.23 -30.93 -2.29
C LEU A 70 -4.48 -31.22 -0.80
N TRP A 71 -4.01 -30.36 0.10
CA TRP A 71 -4.00 -30.63 1.55
C TRP A 71 -5.10 -29.91 2.33
N LEU A 72 -5.45 -28.68 1.94
CA LEU A 72 -6.43 -27.83 2.62
C LEU A 72 -7.69 -27.56 1.80
N GLY A 73 -7.69 -27.97 0.53
CA GLY A 73 -8.84 -27.90 -0.36
C GLY A 73 -8.84 -26.69 -1.30
N ARG A 74 -9.74 -26.75 -2.27
CA ARG A 74 -9.78 -25.81 -3.41
C ARG A 74 -10.07 -24.38 -2.99
N PHE A 75 -10.98 -24.16 -2.04
CA PHE A 75 -11.34 -22.81 -1.59
C PHE A 75 -10.19 -22.09 -0.87
N VAL A 76 -9.38 -22.79 -0.08
CA VAL A 76 -8.18 -22.23 0.55
C VAL A 76 -7.14 -21.85 -0.50
N SER A 77 -6.91 -22.72 -1.48
CA SER A 77 -6.01 -22.44 -2.61
C SER A 77 -6.49 -21.25 -3.45
N MET A 78 -7.80 -21.14 -3.71
CA MET A 78 -8.38 -19.96 -4.38
C MET A 78 -8.18 -18.69 -3.57
N GLY A 79 -8.39 -18.74 -2.25
CA GLY A 79 -8.14 -17.62 -1.35
C GLY A 79 -6.69 -17.16 -1.45
N PHE A 80 -5.75 -18.09 -1.40
CA PHE A 80 -4.32 -17.83 -1.58
C PHE A 80 -4.01 -17.11 -2.89
N VAL A 81 -4.58 -17.56 -4.00
CA VAL A 81 -4.37 -16.88 -5.30
C VAL A 81 -4.95 -15.46 -5.26
N VAL A 82 -6.15 -15.28 -4.72
CA VAL A 82 -6.79 -13.94 -4.60
C VAL A 82 -5.95 -13.01 -3.74
N GLY A 83 -5.47 -13.46 -2.58
CA GLY A 83 -4.64 -12.67 -1.68
C GLY A 83 -3.29 -12.30 -2.30
N ALA A 84 -2.65 -13.24 -2.99
CA ALA A 84 -1.40 -12.98 -3.70
C ALA A 84 -1.58 -11.96 -4.84
N VAL A 85 -2.62 -12.11 -5.66
CA VAL A 85 -2.89 -11.17 -6.75
C VAL A 85 -3.23 -9.78 -6.19
N ALA A 86 -4.08 -9.70 -5.16
CA ALA A 86 -4.47 -8.42 -4.57
C ALA A 86 -3.28 -7.70 -3.90
N SER A 87 -2.41 -8.42 -3.19
CA SER A 87 -1.19 -7.85 -2.59
C SER A 87 -0.20 -7.37 -3.67
N ALA A 88 0.00 -8.16 -4.74
CA ALA A 88 0.87 -7.76 -5.85
C ALA A 88 0.33 -6.53 -6.59
N LEU A 89 -0.99 -6.42 -6.76
CA LEU A 89 -1.64 -5.24 -7.33
C LEU A 89 -1.47 -4.01 -6.42
N ALA A 90 -1.58 -4.16 -5.10
CA ALA A 90 -1.34 -3.08 -4.16
C ALA A 90 0.10 -2.56 -4.23
N GLY A 91 1.09 -3.46 -4.24
CA GLY A 91 2.51 -3.10 -4.40
C GLY A 91 2.78 -2.41 -5.74
N TYR A 92 2.24 -2.93 -6.83
CA TYR A 92 2.42 -2.37 -8.16
C TYR A 92 1.74 -0.99 -8.33
N ALA A 93 0.55 -0.82 -7.76
CA ALA A 93 -0.16 0.46 -7.76
C ALA A 93 0.63 1.54 -7.00
N GLY A 94 1.19 1.19 -5.83
CA GLY A 94 2.04 2.10 -5.06
C GLY A 94 3.23 2.59 -5.87
N MET A 95 4.01 1.66 -6.44
CA MET A 95 5.21 1.98 -7.21
C MET A 95 4.92 2.81 -8.48
N ILE A 96 3.85 2.54 -9.23
CA ILE A 96 3.50 3.37 -10.41
C ILE A 96 3.26 4.82 -10.00
N VAL A 97 2.56 5.02 -8.89
CA VAL A 97 2.15 6.36 -8.47
C VAL A 97 3.34 7.12 -7.91
N SER A 98 4.16 6.49 -7.06
CA SER A 98 5.37 7.10 -6.53
C SER A 98 6.31 7.52 -7.64
N VAL A 99 6.67 6.62 -8.56
CA VAL A 99 7.55 6.96 -9.70
C VAL A 99 7.04 8.17 -10.47
N ARG A 100 5.72 8.25 -10.73
CA ARG A 100 5.11 9.37 -11.47
C ARG A 100 5.03 10.66 -10.64
N ALA A 101 4.92 10.56 -9.32
CA ALA A 101 4.87 11.70 -8.43
C ALA A 101 6.24 12.36 -8.24
N ASN A 102 7.34 11.59 -8.19
CA ASN A 102 8.68 12.06 -7.79
C ASN A 102 9.14 13.33 -8.54
N ALA A 103 9.18 13.30 -9.88
CA ALA A 103 9.60 14.48 -10.67
C ALA A 103 8.65 15.66 -10.53
N ARG A 104 7.35 15.40 -10.33
CA ARG A 104 6.34 16.46 -10.13
C ARG A 104 6.51 17.14 -8.77
N VAL A 105 6.87 16.38 -7.73
CA VAL A 105 7.20 16.95 -6.41
C VAL A 105 8.46 17.82 -6.52
N ALA A 106 9.49 17.36 -7.25
CA ALA A 106 10.70 18.15 -7.49
C ALA A 106 10.39 19.46 -8.25
N GLU A 107 9.51 19.42 -9.26
CA GLU A 107 9.06 20.62 -9.96
C GLU A 107 8.29 21.58 -9.05
N GLU A 108 7.35 21.07 -8.24
CA GLU A 108 6.59 21.89 -7.30
C GLU A 108 7.46 22.47 -6.17
N ALA A 109 8.61 21.85 -5.85
CA ALA A 109 9.55 22.38 -4.87
C ALA A 109 10.14 23.73 -5.28
N LYS A 110 10.15 24.06 -6.59
CA LYS A 110 10.50 25.41 -7.09
C LYS A 110 9.53 26.48 -6.58
N ASN A 111 8.29 26.11 -6.26
CA ASN A 111 7.26 26.99 -5.72
C ASN A 111 7.22 27.01 -4.17
N GLY A 112 8.16 26.30 -3.53
CA GLY A 112 8.33 26.25 -2.08
C GLY A 112 7.88 24.94 -1.43
N LEU A 113 8.08 24.86 -0.11
CA LEU A 113 7.85 23.62 0.64
C LEU A 113 6.38 23.21 0.73
N ALA A 114 5.46 24.17 0.86
CA ALA A 114 4.04 23.88 1.01
C ALA A 114 3.43 23.15 -0.22
N PRO A 115 3.63 23.60 -1.47
CA PRO A 115 3.13 22.88 -2.65
C PRO A 115 3.83 21.53 -2.84
N ALA A 116 5.14 21.43 -2.63
CA ALA A 116 5.87 20.17 -2.71
C ALA A 116 5.37 19.14 -1.67
N PHE A 117 5.22 19.55 -0.41
CA PHE A 117 4.67 18.70 0.65
C PHE A 117 3.26 18.23 0.32
N SER A 118 2.39 19.14 -0.15
CA SER A 118 1.01 18.81 -0.52
C SER A 118 0.98 17.75 -1.62
N LEU A 119 1.81 17.88 -2.65
CA LEU A 119 1.86 16.92 -3.74
C LEU A 119 2.49 15.59 -3.32
N GLY A 120 3.58 15.61 -2.55
CA GLY A 120 4.22 14.42 -2.01
C GLY A 120 3.31 13.63 -1.08
N TYR A 121 2.58 14.33 -0.20
CA TYR A 121 1.57 13.71 0.65
C TYR A 121 0.46 13.05 -0.17
N LYS A 122 -0.04 13.70 -1.23
CA LYS A 122 -1.03 13.09 -2.13
C LYS A 122 -0.49 11.81 -2.78
N GLY A 123 0.79 11.80 -3.18
CA GLY A 123 1.47 10.61 -3.69
C GLY A 123 1.38 9.42 -2.73
N GLY A 124 1.83 9.61 -1.47
CA GLY A 124 1.74 8.56 -0.44
C GLY A 124 0.30 8.20 -0.05
N ALA A 125 -0.60 9.18 -0.03
CA ALA A 125 -2.01 8.96 0.28
C ALA A 125 -2.67 8.02 -0.74
N VAL A 126 -2.34 8.13 -2.04
CA VAL A 126 -2.84 7.21 -3.07
C VAL A 126 -2.47 5.77 -2.70
N THR A 127 -1.20 5.50 -2.39
CA THR A 127 -0.74 4.17 -1.99
C THR A 127 -1.54 3.65 -0.80
N GLY A 128 -1.71 4.48 0.24
CA GLY A 128 -2.50 4.13 1.42
C GLY A 128 -3.96 3.75 1.08
N PHE A 129 -4.66 4.59 0.30
CA PHE A 129 -6.07 4.34 -0.06
C PHE A 129 -6.25 3.14 -1.01
N PHE A 130 -5.29 2.88 -1.89
CA PHE A 130 -5.30 1.67 -2.72
C PHE A 130 -5.06 0.41 -1.89
N VAL A 131 -4.10 0.44 -0.97
CA VAL A 131 -3.79 -0.69 -0.07
C VAL A 131 -5.03 -1.07 0.76
N VAL A 132 -5.60 -0.13 1.51
CA VAL A 132 -6.76 -0.42 2.37
C VAL A 132 -8.01 -0.74 1.55
N GLY A 133 -8.19 -0.09 0.40
CA GLY A 133 -9.31 -0.33 -0.52
C GLY A 133 -9.27 -1.74 -1.11
N LEU A 134 -8.11 -2.16 -1.65
CA LEU A 134 -7.93 -3.51 -2.18
C LEU A 134 -8.02 -4.57 -1.07
N ALA A 135 -7.45 -4.30 0.11
CA ALA A 135 -7.49 -5.22 1.23
C ALA A 135 -8.93 -5.48 1.69
N LEU A 136 -9.69 -4.42 1.99
CA LEU A 136 -11.09 -4.54 2.40
C LEU A 136 -11.96 -5.16 1.28
N LEU A 137 -11.75 -4.75 0.02
CA LEU A 137 -12.48 -5.32 -1.12
C LEU A 137 -12.21 -6.82 -1.26
N SER A 138 -10.95 -7.25 -1.20
CA SER A 138 -10.57 -8.65 -1.39
C SER A 138 -11.16 -9.54 -0.29
N VAL A 139 -11.06 -9.15 0.98
CA VAL A 139 -11.65 -9.90 2.10
C VAL A 139 -13.17 -9.93 1.99
N THR A 140 -13.81 -8.79 1.71
CA THR A 140 -15.28 -8.69 1.67
C THR A 140 -15.87 -9.50 0.51
N VAL A 141 -15.34 -9.35 -0.71
CA VAL A 141 -15.83 -10.07 -1.90
C VAL A 141 -15.60 -11.56 -1.74
N PHE A 142 -14.42 -11.96 -1.28
CA PHE A 142 -14.11 -13.39 -1.16
C PHE A 142 -14.94 -14.05 -0.06
N TYR A 143 -15.15 -13.38 1.07
CA TYR A 143 -16.05 -13.83 2.12
C TYR A 143 -17.50 -13.92 1.62
N TRP A 144 -17.99 -12.91 0.91
CA TRP A 144 -19.35 -12.88 0.37
C TRP A 144 -19.64 -14.03 -0.61
N LEU A 145 -18.65 -14.38 -1.45
CA LEU A 145 -18.79 -15.47 -2.43
C LEU A 145 -18.69 -16.87 -1.81
N THR A 146 -17.82 -17.05 -0.81
CA THR A 146 -17.52 -18.38 -0.25
C THR A 146 -18.32 -18.69 1.01
N ASN A 147 -18.69 -17.67 1.79
CA ASN A 147 -19.21 -17.77 3.16
C ASN A 147 -18.37 -18.70 4.06
N ASP A 148 -17.07 -18.84 3.76
CA ASP A 148 -16.16 -19.74 4.46
C ASP A 148 -14.93 -18.98 4.96
N ILE A 149 -14.78 -18.92 6.28
CA ILE A 149 -13.66 -18.25 6.94
C ILE A 149 -12.36 -19.04 6.76
N LYS A 150 -12.42 -20.37 6.59
CA LYS A 150 -11.21 -21.15 6.30
C LYS A 150 -10.62 -20.77 4.95
N ALA A 151 -11.47 -20.44 3.97
CA ALA A 151 -11.03 -19.94 2.68
C ALA A 151 -10.26 -18.61 2.82
N LEU A 152 -10.69 -17.73 3.75
CA LEU A 152 -9.99 -16.47 4.04
C LEU A 152 -8.58 -16.70 4.60
N ILE A 153 -8.33 -17.77 5.37
CA ILE A 153 -6.98 -18.09 5.85
C ILE A 153 -6.02 -18.23 4.65
N GLY A 154 -6.49 -18.85 3.56
CA GLY A 154 -5.75 -18.91 2.31
C GLY A 154 -5.39 -17.53 1.77
N LEU A 155 -6.34 -16.58 1.78
CA LEU A 155 -6.12 -15.19 1.35
C LEU A 155 -5.02 -14.52 2.17
N GLY A 156 -5.01 -14.72 3.49
CA GLY A 156 -3.90 -14.30 4.36
C GLY A 156 -2.56 -14.86 3.90
N PHE A 157 -2.45 -16.18 3.70
CA PHE A 157 -1.20 -16.80 3.22
C PHE A 157 -0.72 -16.26 1.88
N GLY A 158 -1.64 -15.98 0.96
CA GLY A 158 -1.32 -15.38 -0.34
C GLY A 158 -0.72 -13.98 -0.18
N ALA A 159 -1.34 -13.16 0.66
CA ALA A 159 -0.86 -11.81 0.98
C ALA A 159 0.54 -11.86 1.62
N SER A 160 0.74 -12.76 2.60
CA SER A 160 2.02 -12.93 3.29
C SER A 160 3.14 -13.39 2.37
N LEU A 161 2.86 -14.27 1.41
CA LEU A 161 3.87 -14.69 0.43
C LEU A 161 4.40 -13.49 -0.36
N ILE A 162 3.50 -12.66 -0.91
CA ILE A 162 3.92 -11.50 -1.70
C ILE A 162 4.63 -10.47 -0.83
N SER A 163 4.09 -10.16 0.35
CA SER A 163 4.71 -9.22 1.30
C SER A 163 6.16 -9.60 1.61
N VAL A 164 6.42 -10.85 1.99
CA VAL A 164 7.76 -11.32 2.34
C VAL A 164 8.74 -11.13 1.18
N PHE A 165 8.39 -11.55 -0.03
CA PHE A 165 9.29 -11.42 -1.17
C PHE A 165 9.45 -9.98 -1.64
N ALA A 166 8.39 -9.17 -1.62
CA ALA A 166 8.46 -7.78 -2.03
C ALA A 166 9.27 -6.93 -1.07
N ARG A 167 9.05 -7.10 0.24
CA ARG A 167 9.75 -6.36 1.28
C ARG A 167 11.21 -6.77 1.40
N LEU A 168 11.50 -8.07 1.41
CA LEU A 168 12.89 -8.54 1.51
C LEU A 168 13.66 -8.31 0.22
N GLY A 169 13.06 -8.65 -0.93
CA GLY A 169 13.71 -8.44 -2.23
C GLY A 169 13.99 -6.96 -2.47
N GLY A 170 12.95 -6.13 -2.38
CA GLY A 170 13.07 -4.69 -2.58
C GLY A 170 14.00 -4.05 -1.54
N GLY A 171 13.91 -4.48 -0.28
CA GLY A 171 14.78 -4.03 0.82
C GLY A 171 16.27 -4.34 0.60
N ILE A 172 16.59 -5.55 0.11
CA ILE A 172 17.97 -5.91 -0.24
C ILE A 172 18.46 -5.07 -1.41
N PHE A 173 17.61 -4.84 -2.42
CA PHE A 173 17.96 -4.04 -3.58
C PHE A 173 18.23 -2.58 -3.20
N THR A 174 17.30 -1.93 -2.49
CA THR A 174 17.46 -0.53 -2.07
C THR A 174 18.65 -0.35 -1.16
N LYS A 175 18.75 -1.11 -0.06
CA LYS A 175 19.86 -0.91 0.89
C LYS A 175 21.21 -1.32 0.35
N GLY A 176 21.26 -2.25 -0.61
CA GLY A 176 22.49 -2.54 -1.34
C GLY A 176 22.96 -1.36 -2.20
N ALA A 177 22.03 -0.63 -2.82
CA ALA A 177 22.33 0.53 -3.65
C ALA A 177 22.62 1.80 -2.82
N ASP A 178 21.76 2.14 -1.87
CA ASP A 178 21.84 3.25 -0.92
C ASP A 178 23.21 3.26 -0.21
N VAL A 179 23.55 2.18 0.49
CA VAL A 179 24.84 2.08 1.22
C VAL A 179 26.04 2.18 0.28
N GLY A 180 25.95 1.61 -0.92
CA GLY A 180 27.01 1.70 -1.93
C GLY A 180 27.19 3.12 -2.48
N ALA A 181 26.08 3.80 -2.77
CA ALA A 181 26.06 5.15 -3.27
C ALA A 181 26.63 6.13 -2.24
N ASP A 182 26.17 6.03 -0.99
CA ASP A 182 26.51 6.95 0.07
C ASP A 182 27.95 6.80 0.55
N LEU A 183 28.43 5.56 0.75
CA LEU A 183 29.80 5.35 1.24
C LEU A 183 30.83 5.84 0.21
N VAL A 184 30.71 5.40 -1.04
CA VAL A 184 31.68 5.77 -2.08
C VAL A 184 31.53 7.25 -2.45
N GLY A 185 30.30 7.74 -2.57
CA GLY A 185 30.03 9.13 -2.95
C GLY A 185 30.46 10.13 -1.87
N LYS A 186 29.87 10.03 -0.68
CA LYS A 186 30.02 11.05 0.37
C LYS A 186 31.31 10.88 1.17
N VAL A 187 31.69 9.64 1.48
CA VAL A 187 32.82 9.37 2.39
C VAL A 187 34.15 9.26 1.65
N GLU A 188 34.20 8.54 0.54
CA GLU A 188 35.46 8.31 -0.19
C GLU A 188 35.76 9.41 -1.23
N ALA A 189 34.79 9.71 -2.10
CA ALA A 189 34.98 10.66 -3.20
C ALA A 189 34.68 12.12 -2.80
N GLY A 190 33.99 12.34 -1.68
CA GLY A 190 33.61 13.67 -1.20
C GLY A 190 32.66 14.43 -2.14
N ILE A 191 31.85 13.72 -2.93
CA ILE A 191 30.81 14.30 -3.78
C ILE A 191 29.47 14.36 -3.02
N PRO A 192 28.55 15.26 -3.40
CA PRO A 192 27.22 15.33 -2.79
C PRO A 192 26.44 14.01 -2.89
N GLU A 193 25.47 13.84 -1.99
CA GLU A 193 24.42 12.82 -2.08
C GLU A 193 23.60 13.00 -3.37
N ASP A 194 23.14 11.91 -3.97
CA ASP A 194 22.42 11.87 -5.25
C ASP A 194 23.15 12.54 -6.44
N ASP A 195 24.49 12.67 -6.36
CA ASP A 195 25.24 13.30 -7.43
C ASP A 195 25.20 12.45 -8.72
N PRO A 196 24.86 13.05 -9.89
CA PRO A 196 24.71 12.32 -11.14
C PRO A 196 26.02 11.66 -11.65
N ARG A 197 27.17 11.98 -11.07
CA ARG A 197 28.46 11.33 -11.36
C ARG A 197 28.57 9.96 -10.69
N ASN A 198 27.77 9.69 -9.67
CA ASN A 198 27.78 8.42 -8.95
C ASN A 198 26.88 7.41 -9.69
N PRO A 199 27.43 6.30 -10.21
CA PRO A 199 26.66 5.33 -10.99
C PRO A 199 25.61 4.56 -10.17
N ALA A 200 25.70 4.57 -8.83
CA ALA A 200 24.78 3.87 -7.96
C ALA A 200 23.46 4.63 -7.73
N VAL A 201 23.40 5.94 -8.02
CA VAL A 201 22.23 6.80 -7.68
C VAL A 201 20.95 6.37 -8.38
N ILE A 202 21.01 5.92 -9.64
CA ILE A 202 19.81 5.41 -10.31
C ILE A 202 19.32 4.12 -9.64
N ALA A 203 20.22 3.24 -9.19
CA ALA A 203 19.82 2.03 -8.50
C ALA A 203 19.22 2.34 -7.11
N ASP A 204 19.74 3.35 -6.43
CA ASP A 204 19.22 3.82 -5.14
C ASP A 204 17.78 4.34 -5.29
N LEU A 205 17.57 5.29 -6.20
CA LEU A 205 16.24 5.85 -6.50
C LEU A 205 15.27 4.81 -7.05
N VAL A 206 15.73 3.81 -7.81
CA VAL A 206 14.91 2.65 -8.18
C VAL A 206 14.54 1.85 -6.94
N GLY A 207 15.50 1.64 -6.05
CA GLY A 207 15.37 0.99 -4.76
C GLY A 207 14.25 1.55 -3.91
N ASP A 208 14.18 2.86 -3.76
CA ASP A 208 13.10 3.54 -3.02
C ASP A 208 11.71 3.14 -3.54
N ASN A 209 11.55 3.09 -4.87
CA ASN A 209 10.25 2.77 -5.47
C ASN A 209 9.89 1.28 -5.37
N VAL A 210 10.87 0.37 -5.37
CA VAL A 210 10.60 -1.08 -5.34
C VAL A 210 10.60 -1.67 -3.93
N GLY A 211 11.38 -1.11 -3.02
CA GLY A 211 11.47 -1.51 -1.61
C GLY A 211 10.52 -0.70 -0.75
N ASP A 212 10.80 0.60 -0.65
CA ASP A 212 10.17 1.48 0.32
C ASP A 212 8.72 1.82 -0.06
N ASP A 213 8.38 1.85 -1.35
CA ASP A 213 7.00 1.98 -1.81
C ASP A 213 6.32 0.62 -2.05
N ALA A 214 6.76 -0.16 -3.05
CA ALA A 214 6.06 -1.39 -3.44
C ALA A 214 6.07 -2.44 -2.33
N GLY A 215 7.21 -2.61 -1.66
CA GLY A 215 7.37 -3.53 -0.54
C GLY A 215 6.55 -3.13 0.67
N MET A 216 6.58 -1.85 1.05
CA MET A 216 5.73 -1.33 2.14
C MET A 216 4.24 -1.46 1.83
N ALA A 217 3.81 -1.20 0.59
CA ALA A 217 2.41 -1.35 0.21
C ALA A 217 1.92 -2.80 0.32
N ALA A 218 2.74 -3.77 -0.12
CA ALA A 218 2.44 -5.19 0.03
C ALA A 218 2.41 -5.63 1.51
N ASP A 219 3.31 -5.08 2.33
CA ASP A 219 3.39 -5.33 3.78
C ASP A 219 2.18 -4.80 4.55
N LEU A 220 1.78 -3.55 4.28
CA LEU A 220 0.59 -2.96 4.89
C LEU A 220 -0.70 -3.66 4.45
N PHE A 221 -0.78 -4.10 3.18
CA PHE A 221 -1.89 -4.92 2.69
C PHE A 221 -2.01 -6.22 3.49
N GLU A 222 -0.89 -6.93 3.65
CA GLU A 222 -0.80 -8.17 4.41
C GLU A 222 -1.23 -7.97 5.86
N THR A 223 -0.67 -6.95 6.53
CA THR A 223 -0.97 -6.66 7.93
C THR A 223 -2.46 -6.39 8.11
N TYR A 224 -3.08 -5.61 7.22
CA TYR A 224 -4.51 -5.33 7.25
C TYR A 224 -5.34 -6.61 7.09
N VAL A 225 -5.04 -7.39 6.04
CA VAL A 225 -5.75 -8.62 5.70
C VAL A 225 -5.67 -9.65 6.83
N VAL A 226 -4.46 -9.94 7.33
CA VAL A 226 -4.24 -10.94 8.36
C VAL A 226 -4.87 -10.51 9.68
N SER A 227 -4.80 -9.22 10.04
CA SER A 227 -5.46 -8.69 11.23
C SER A 227 -6.98 -8.83 11.15
N ALA A 228 -7.58 -8.45 10.02
CA ALA A 228 -9.02 -8.57 9.80
C ALA A 228 -9.46 -10.03 9.89
N ILE A 229 -8.82 -10.93 9.14
CA ILE A 229 -9.17 -12.36 9.11
C ILE A 229 -8.98 -13.01 10.47
N SER A 230 -7.95 -12.63 11.23
CA SER A 230 -7.72 -13.15 12.59
C SER A 230 -8.88 -12.82 13.51
N VAL A 231 -9.38 -11.58 13.48
CA VAL A 231 -10.56 -11.18 14.26
C VAL A 231 -11.83 -11.87 13.77
N MET A 232 -12.02 -12.01 12.45
CA MET A 232 -13.16 -12.75 11.88
C MET A 232 -13.17 -14.21 12.36
N LEU A 233 -12.00 -14.86 12.35
CA LEU A 233 -11.82 -16.25 12.79
C LEU A 233 -12.09 -16.39 14.29
N LEU A 234 -11.59 -15.47 15.12
CA LEU A 234 -11.90 -15.46 16.56
C LEU A 234 -13.40 -15.29 16.81
N GLY A 235 -14.07 -14.38 16.10
CA GLY A 235 -15.51 -14.19 16.19
C GLY A 235 -16.29 -15.47 15.89
N HIS A 236 -15.88 -16.19 14.83
CA HIS A 236 -16.50 -17.46 14.45
C HIS A 236 -16.27 -18.60 15.44
N LEU A 237 -15.07 -18.70 16.02
CA LEU A 237 -14.73 -19.77 16.95
C LEU A 237 -15.32 -19.53 18.36
N LEU A 238 -15.33 -18.30 18.83
CA LEU A 238 -15.77 -17.96 20.20
C LEU A 238 -17.28 -17.72 20.29
N ILE A 239 -17.89 -17.11 19.27
CA ILE A 239 -19.32 -16.73 19.28
C ILE A 239 -19.99 -17.14 17.95
N PRO A 240 -20.02 -18.45 17.63
CA PRO A 240 -20.52 -18.95 16.34
C PRO A 240 -22.00 -18.63 16.07
N SER A 241 -22.78 -18.38 17.11
CA SER A 241 -24.22 -18.10 17.04
C SER A 241 -24.56 -16.67 16.62
N VAL A 242 -23.59 -15.76 16.56
CA VAL A 242 -23.83 -14.34 16.24
C VAL A 242 -22.95 -13.91 15.06
N PRO A 243 -23.46 -14.00 13.81
CA PRO A 243 -22.72 -13.65 12.60
C PRO A 243 -22.16 -12.22 12.59
N GLY A 244 -22.77 -11.29 13.34
CA GLY A 244 -22.30 -9.91 13.44
C GLY A 244 -20.88 -9.75 13.96
N PHE A 245 -20.38 -10.67 14.82
CA PHE A 245 -18.99 -10.59 15.31
C PHE A 245 -17.97 -10.96 14.24
N VAL A 246 -18.35 -11.82 13.28
CA VAL A 246 -17.49 -12.14 12.14
C VAL A 246 -17.40 -10.95 11.19
N GLU A 247 -18.49 -10.20 11.00
CA GLU A 247 -18.51 -9.06 10.07
C GLU A 247 -17.99 -7.75 10.69
N LEU A 248 -17.93 -7.66 12.02
CA LEU A 248 -17.48 -6.47 12.75
C LEU A 248 -16.14 -5.87 12.27
N PRO A 249 -15.05 -6.65 12.06
CA PRO A 249 -13.80 -6.07 11.56
C PRO A 249 -13.94 -5.44 10.16
N LEU A 250 -14.85 -5.94 9.31
CA LEU A 250 -15.13 -5.32 8.01
C LEU A 250 -15.87 -3.99 8.18
N LEU A 251 -16.79 -3.91 9.14
CA LEU A 251 -17.48 -2.65 9.47
C LEU A 251 -16.52 -1.61 10.02
N ILE A 252 -15.64 -2.01 10.94
CA ILE A 252 -14.57 -1.16 11.50
C ILE A 252 -13.70 -0.64 10.36
N GLY A 253 -13.24 -1.52 9.46
CA GLY A 253 -12.48 -1.14 8.28
C GLY A 253 -13.22 -0.13 7.39
N ALA A 254 -14.50 -0.35 7.14
CA ALA A 254 -15.33 0.52 6.31
C ALA A 254 -15.45 1.94 6.88
N VAL A 255 -15.73 2.09 8.18
CA VAL A 255 -15.85 3.41 8.80
C VAL A 255 -14.49 4.09 8.97
N SER A 256 -13.40 3.33 9.18
CA SER A 256 -12.04 3.87 9.23
C SER A 256 -11.59 4.45 7.88
N ILE A 257 -12.02 3.88 6.75
CA ILE A 257 -11.75 4.47 5.42
C ILE A 257 -12.41 5.85 5.33
N LEU A 258 -13.67 5.99 5.74
CA LEU A 258 -14.37 7.28 5.71
C LEU A 258 -13.68 8.31 6.61
N ALA A 259 -13.26 7.89 7.81
CA ALA A 259 -12.49 8.74 8.71
C ALA A 259 -11.14 9.16 8.11
N SER A 260 -10.46 8.25 7.40
CA SER A 260 -9.17 8.51 6.75
C SER A 260 -9.31 9.48 5.56
N ILE A 261 -10.38 9.35 4.77
CA ILE A 261 -10.72 10.32 3.72
C ILE A 261 -10.99 11.69 4.33
N ALA A 262 -11.74 11.77 5.43
CA ALA A 262 -12.00 13.05 6.10
C ALA A 262 -10.71 13.65 6.67
N GLY A 263 -9.89 12.85 7.34
CA GLY A 263 -8.63 13.27 7.95
C GLY A 263 -7.57 13.74 6.95
N SER A 264 -7.56 13.17 5.74
CA SER A 264 -6.59 13.54 4.69
C SER A 264 -6.68 15.02 4.31
N PHE A 265 -7.88 15.62 4.34
CA PHE A 265 -8.08 17.03 4.02
C PHE A 265 -7.44 18.00 5.02
N PHE A 266 -7.13 17.52 6.23
CA PHE A 266 -6.53 18.30 7.30
C PHE A 266 -5.01 18.20 7.36
N VAL A 267 -4.39 17.33 6.54
CA VAL A 267 -2.94 17.27 6.37
C VAL A 267 -2.49 18.44 5.50
N ARG A 268 -2.13 19.54 6.16
CA ARG A 268 -1.66 20.76 5.51
C ARG A 268 -0.49 21.34 6.28
N LEU A 269 0.51 21.83 5.54
CA LEU A 269 1.69 22.44 6.13
C LEU A 269 1.27 23.63 7.00
N GLY A 270 1.74 23.64 8.24
CA GLY A 270 1.47 24.69 9.21
C GLY A 270 2.69 24.96 10.09
N LYS A 271 2.48 25.63 11.23
CA LYS A 271 3.58 26.05 12.13
C LYS A 271 4.42 24.88 12.69
N GLY A 272 3.86 23.67 12.75
CA GLY A 272 4.55 22.47 13.23
C GLY A 272 5.40 21.74 12.18
N GLY A 273 5.64 22.35 11.01
CA GLY A 273 6.40 21.74 9.92
C GLY A 273 5.71 20.50 9.32
N ILE A 274 6.50 19.67 8.64
CA ILE A 274 6.03 18.45 7.95
C ILE A 274 5.41 17.48 8.97
N MET A 275 6.13 17.15 10.04
CA MET A 275 5.64 16.20 11.05
C MET A 275 4.38 16.70 11.76
N GLY A 276 4.30 17.98 12.08
CA GLY A 276 3.09 18.56 12.68
C GLY A 276 1.87 18.44 11.77
N ALA A 277 2.05 18.57 10.45
CA ALA A 277 0.96 18.38 9.48
C ALA A 277 0.47 16.92 9.44
N LEU A 278 1.40 15.96 9.43
CA LEU A 278 1.09 14.52 9.43
C LEU A 278 0.39 14.10 10.73
N TYR A 279 0.91 14.49 11.89
CA TYR A 279 0.30 14.18 13.18
C TYR A 279 -1.09 14.80 13.35
N LYS A 280 -1.31 16.01 12.82
CA LYS A 280 -2.64 16.62 12.82
C LYS A 280 -3.65 15.78 12.05
N GLY A 281 -3.27 15.30 10.86
CA GLY A 281 -4.12 14.40 10.07
C GLY A 281 -4.41 13.09 10.79
N LEU A 282 -3.39 12.47 11.38
CA LEU A 282 -3.53 11.25 12.17
C LEU A 282 -4.46 11.43 13.38
N GLY A 283 -4.27 12.50 14.15
CA GLY A 283 -5.10 12.81 15.32
C GLY A 283 -6.57 13.04 14.97
N ILE A 284 -6.84 13.78 13.88
CA ILE A 284 -8.22 14.00 13.41
C ILE A 284 -8.83 12.69 12.91
N THR A 285 -8.08 11.90 12.14
CA THR A 285 -8.53 10.58 11.68
C THR A 285 -8.87 9.67 12.86
N GLY A 286 -8.03 9.65 13.90
CA GLY A 286 -8.25 8.88 15.11
C GLY A 286 -9.48 9.34 15.90
N ALA A 287 -9.67 10.65 16.06
CA ALA A 287 -10.84 11.20 16.74
C ALA A 287 -12.15 10.88 16.00
N ILE A 288 -12.18 11.03 14.67
CA ILE A 288 -13.33 10.66 13.85
C ILE A 288 -13.59 9.15 13.93
N SER A 289 -12.54 8.33 13.83
CA SER A 289 -12.65 6.88 13.95
C SER A 289 -13.21 6.46 15.30
N ALA A 290 -12.74 7.03 16.40
CA ALA A 290 -13.25 6.74 17.74
C ALA A 290 -14.75 7.08 17.87
N GLY A 291 -15.18 8.24 17.35
CA GLY A 291 -16.59 8.62 17.32
C GLY A 291 -17.44 7.64 16.50
N LEU A 292 -16.96 7.24 15.31
CA LEU A 292 -17.66 6.27 14.47
C LEU A 292 -17.70 4.88 15.11
N PHE A 293 -16.64 4.45 15.78
CA PHE A 293 -16.58 3.17 16.49
C PHE A 293 -17.63 3.11 17.60
N LEU A 294 -17.77 4.16 18.41
CA LEU A 294 -18.81 4.22 19.45
C LEU A 294 -20.22 4.06 18.86
N LEU A 295 -20.49 4.67 17.70
CA LEU A 295 -21.79 4.59 17.04
C LEU A 295 -22.10 3.18 16.50
N ILE A 296 -21.09 2.45 16.00
CA ILE A 296 -21.30 1.10 15.47
C ILE A 296 -21.32 0.03 16.56
N THR A 297 -20.63 0.22 17.68
CA THR A 297 -20.61 -0.75 18.79
C THR A 297 -21.82 -0.67 19.72
N GLN A 298 -22.59 0.42 19.65
CA GLN A 298 -23.83 0.59 20.43
C GLN A 298 -25.05 -0.07 19.79
N LYS A 299 -24.90 -0.63 18.58
CA LYS A 299 -25.93 -1.38 17.85
C LYS A 299 -25.67 -2.87 17.92
#